data_AF-S8C862-F1
#
_entry.id   AF-S8C862-F1
#
_cell.length_a   1.000
_cell.length_b   1.000
_cell.length_c   1.000
_cell.angle_alpha   90.00
_cell.angle_beta   90.00
_cell.angle_gamma   90.00
#
_symmetry.space_group_name_H-M   'P 1'
#
loop_
_entity.id
_entity.type
_entity.pdbx_description
1 polymer ?
#
loop_
_entity_poly.entity_id
_entity_poly.type
_entity_poly.pdbx_seq_one_letter_code
_entity_poly.pdbx_strand_id
1 'polypeptide(L)'
;ATFLTILLLFLLPAIAVANVFTIRNNCPYTVWAAALPGGGRRLDPSQVWRLGFTQGPMTARIWARTNCNFDANGNGRCLTGDCNGKLQCQSNGSPPQTLAEYGLNDFALQDFYKISLMEGFNVPIMMTPTSNGCRRPVGCSAGDMNGQCPAQLRTAGGCNNPCTVFKTASFCCTSGPTCGPTNMSRFFKARCRDAFTFPMDDPTSTFTCPMGTNYNIVFCP
;
A
#
# COMPACT_ATOMS: atom_id res chain seq x y z
N ALA A 1 20.45 -4.19 64.62
CA ALA A 1 20.69 -4.71 63.26
C ALA A 1 19.48 -4.36 62.41
N THR A 2 19.60 -3.33 61.57
CA THR A 2 18.49 -2.81 60.77
C THR A 2 18.58 -3.44 59.39
N PHE A 3 17.64 -4.33 59.04
CA PHE A 3 17.60 -4.99 57.73
C PHE A 3 16.99 -4.05 56.69
N LEU A 4 17.80 -3.65 55.71
CA LEU A 4 17.37 -2.88 54.54
C LEU A 4 16.85 -3.86 53.48
N THR A 5 15.54 -3.92 53.29
CA THR A 5 14.91 -4.70 52.20
C THR A 5 15.00 -3.92 50.90
N ILE A 6 15.88 -4.34 50.00
CA ILE A 6 15.97 -3.82 48.63
C ILE A 6 14.82 -4.44 47.81
N LEU A 7 13.83 -3.62 47.44
CA LEU A 7 12.76 -4.00 46.52
C LEU A 7 13.30 -3.97 45.08
N LEU A 8 13.63 -5.15 44.53
CA LEU A 8 13.94 -5.28 43.10
C LEU A 8 12.64 -5.08 42.29
N LEU A 9 12.47 -3.92 41.67
CA LEU A 9 11.48 -3.75 40.61
C LEU A 9 11.93 -4.58 39.39
N PHE A 10 11.30 -5.74 39.18
CA PHE A 10 11.40 -6.45 37.91
C PHE A 10 10.66 -5.64 36.83
N LEU A 11 11.42 -4.86 36.05
CA LEU A 11 10.97 -4.32 34.77
C LEU A 11 10.69 -5.49 33.83
N LEU A 12 9.44 -5.93 33.76
CA LEU A 12 8.96 -6.83 32.70
C LEU A 12 9.22 -6.10 31.36
N PRO A 13 9.94 -6.71 30.41
CA PRO A 13 10.07 -6.13 29.09
C PRO A 13 8.65 -6.04 28.49
N ALA A 14 8.22 -4.82 28.15
CA ALA A 14 7.00 -4.64 27.39
C ALA A 14 7.15 -5.44 26.09
N ILE A 15 6.33 -6.48 25.91
CA ILE A 15 6.25 -7.21 24.65
C ILE A 15 5.67 -6.21 23.65
N ALA A 16 6.54 -5.60 22.84
CA ALA A 16 6.11 -4.75 21.74
C ALA A 16 5.34 -5.65 20.75
N VAL A 17 4.03 -5.45 20.65
CA VAL A 17 3.20 -6.16 19.68
C VAL A 17 3.53 -5.60 18.31
N ALA A 18 4.26 -6.37 17.51
CA ALA A 18 4.63 -5.96 16.15
C ALA A 18 3.49 -6.29 15.17
N ASN A 19 3.06 -5.30 14.38
CA ASN A 19 2.15 -5.55 13.26
C ASN A 19 2.95 -6.20 12.14
N VAL A 20 2.46 -7.35 11.67
CA VAL A 20 3.12 -8.12 10.61
C VAL A 20 2.33 -8.02 9.31
N PHE A 21 3.03 -7.56 8.29
CA PHE A 21 2.57 -7.55 6.90
C PHE A 21 3.25 -8.70 6.16
N THR A 22 2.46 -9.66 5.71
CA THR A 22 2.94 -10.77 4.87
C THR A 22 2.62 -10.45 3.41
N ILE A 23 3.63 -10.04 2.68
CA ILE A 23 3.54 -9.65 1.27
C ILE A 23 3.88 -10.85 0.40
N ARG A 24 2.98 -11.26 -0.49
CA ARG A 24 3.15 -12.41 -1.38
C ARG A 24 3.01 -11.99 -2.83
N ASN A 25 3.89 -12.53 -3.67
CA ASN A 25 3.73 -12.43 -5.12
C ASN A 25 3.01 -13.68 -5.66
N ASN A 26 1.76 -13.54 -6.11
CA ASN A 26 1.05 -14.57 -6.87
C ASN A 26 1.06 -14.31 -8.38
N CYS A 27 1.69 -13.23 -8.84
CA CYS A 27 1.80 -12.95 -10.25
C CYS A 27 2.62 -14.05 -10.96
N PRO A 28 2.34 -14.35 -12.24
CA PRO A 28 3.13 -15.30 -13.03
C PRO A 28 4.50 -14.72 -13.45
N TYR A 29 4.90 -13.59 -12.87
CA TYR A 29 6.15 -12.88 -13.15
C TYR A 29 6.75 -12.31 -11.87
N THR A 30 8.05 -12.03 -11.89
CA THR A 30 8.75 -11.38 -10.79
C THR A 30 8.23 -9.95 -10.58
N VAL A 31 8.01 -9.58 -9.32
CA VAL A 31 7.79 -8.20 -8.89
C VAL A 31 8.87 -7.79 -7.91
N TRP A 32 9.14 -6.49 -7.82
CA TRP A 32 9.97 -5.93 -6.76
C TRP A 32 9.05 -5.23 -5.78
N ALA A 33 8.63 -5.96 -4.76
CA ALA A 33 7.85 -5.40 -3.67
C ALA A 33 8.60 -4.21 -3.06
N ALA A 34 7.83 -3.20 -2.67
CA ALA A 34 8.33 -2.00 -2.04
C ALA A 34 7.41 -1.61 -0.88
N ALA A 35 8.02 -1.04 0.15
CA ALA A 35 7.32 -0.56 1.32
C ALA A 35 7.96 0.74 1.83
N LEU A 36 7.13 1.71 2.18
CA LEU A 36 7.55 2.95 2.82
C LEU A 36 6.72 3.14 4.11
N PRO A 37 7.33 3.00 5.29
CA PRO A 37 8.68 2.48 5.53
C PRO A 37 8.77 0.96 5.25
N GLY A 38 9.99 0.45 5.06
CA GLY A 38 10.27 -1.00 4.93
C GLY A 38 11.27 -1.37 3.83
N GLY A 39 11.52 -0.49 2.87
CA GLY A 39 12.51 -0.70 1.81
C GLY A 39 11.92 -1.44 0.61
N GLY A 40 12.61 -2.46 0.12
CA GLY A 40 12.11 -3.25 -1.00
C GLY A 40 12.81 -4.59 -1.18
N ARG A 41 12.13 -5.51 -1.87
CA ARG A 41 12.58 -6.89 -2.06
C ARG A 41 12.10 -7.44 -3.39
N ARG A 42 13.00 -8.10 -4.12
CA ARG A 42 12.64 -8.92 -5.30
C ARG A 42 11.85 -10.14 -4.83
N LEU A 43 10.68 -10.36 -5.41
CA LEU A 43 9.83 -11.52 -5.17
C LEU A 43 9.51 -12.21 -6.49
N ASP A 44 10.07 -13.41 -6.69
CA ASP A 44 9.64 -14.32 -7.74
C ASP A 44 8.23 -14.86 -7.46
N PRO A 45 7.57 -15.50 -8.45
CA PRO A 45 6.28 -16.13 -8.24
C PRO A 45 6.28 -17.03 -7.00
N SER A 46 5.23 -16.91 -6.20
CA SER A 46 5.02 -17.58 -4.90
C SER A 46 5.96 -17.18 -3.75
N GLN A 47 6.93 -16.27 -3.96
CA GLN A 47 7.77 -15.80 -2.87
C GLN A 47 7.02 -14.85 -1.92
N VAL A 48 7.49 -14.82 -0.67
CA VAL A 48 6.88 -14.08 0.44
C VAL A 48 7.92 -13.21 1.12
N TRP A 49 7.52 -11.99 1.48
CA TRP A 49 8.25 -11.06 2.34
C TRP A 49 7.41 -10.73 3.57
N ARG A 50 7.96 -10.94 4.77
CA ARG A 50 7.35 -10.50 6.01
C ARG A 50 8.00 -9.20 6.47
N LEU A 51 7.18 -8.18 6.68
CA LEU A 51 7.55 -6.90 7.26
C LEU A 51 6.90 -6.78 8.63
N GLY A 52 7.71 -6.63 9.67
CA GLY A 52 7.24 -6.35 11.02
C GLY A 52 7.58 -4.92 11.41
N PHE A 53 6.66 -4.25 12.10
CA PHE A 53 6.92 -2.93 12.65
C PHE A 53 6.81 -2.96 14.18
N THR A 54 7.89 -2.62 14.88
CA THR A 54 7.99 -2.71 16.36
C THR A 54 7.27 -1.55 17.07
N GLN A 55 7.39 -0.35 16.52
CA GLN A 55 6.46 0.76 16.73
C GLN A 55 5.84 0.96 15.36
N GLY A 56 4.61 0.53 15.19
CA GLY A 56 4.05 0.52 13.86
C GLY A 56 4.04 1.93 13.24
N PRO A 57 4.33 2.06 11.94
CA PRO A 57 4.52 3.36 11.33
C PRO A 57 3.19 4.12 11.33
N MET A 58 3.24 5.43 11.60
CA MET A 58 2.03 6.28 11.55
C MET A 58 1.28 6.09 10.22
N THR A 59 2.03 5.94 9.12
CA THR A 59 1.51 5.54 7.81
C THR A 59 2.48 4.58 7.11
N ALA A 60 1.95 3.59 6.40
CA ALA A 60 2.70 2.69 5.52
C ALA A 60 2.07 2.62 4.14
N ARG A 61 2.93 2.55 3.12
CA ARG A 61 2.57 2.32 1.72
C ARG A 61 3.29 1.09 1.22
N ILE A 62 2.56 0.16 0.62
CA ILE A 62 3.12 -1.09 0.08
C ILE A 62 2.64 -1.24 -1.36
N TRP A 63 3.56 -1.52 -2.28
CA TRP A 63 3.26 -1.64 -3.70
C TRP A 63 4.19 -2.63 -4.42
N ALA A 64 3.78 -3.06 -5.61
CA ALA A 64 4.60 -3.84 -6.52
C ALA A 64 5.24 -2.93 -7.56
N ARG A 65 6.53 -3.17 -7.85
CA ARG A 65 7.24 -2.58 -8.97
C ARG A 65 7.48 -3.64 -10.04
N THR A 66 7.43 -3.24 -11.30
CA THR A 66 7.53 -4.18 -12.43
C THR A 66 8.70 -3.86 -13.35
N ASN A 67 9.20 -4.90 -14.02
CA ASN A 67 10.29 -4.83 -15.01
C ASN A 67 11.47 -3.99 -14.52
N CYS A 68 12.00 -4.37 -13.35
CA CYS A 68 13.13 -3.67 -12.75
C CYS A 68 14.45 -4.33 -13.11
N ASN A 69 15.50 -3.51 -13.16
CA ASN A 69 16.88 -3.97 -13.22
C ASN A 69 17.68 -3.20 -12.17
N PHE A 70 18.43 -3.93 -11.33
CA PHE A 70 19.27 -3.35 -10.27
C PHE A 70 20.67 -3.96 -10.35
N ASP A 71 21.68 -3.14 -10.09
CA ASP A 71 23.07 -3.57 -9.89
C ASP A 71 23.25 -4.24 -8.52
N ALA A 72 24.47 -4.73 -8.26
CA ALA A 72 24.82 -5.38 -7.00
C ALA A 72 24.70 -4.44 -5.76
N ASN A 73 24.72 -3.13 -5.97
CA ASN A 73 24.55 -2.12 -4.93
C ASN A 73 23.08 -1.72 -4.74
N GLY A 74 22.15 -2.32 -5.49
CA GLY A 74 20.73 -2.01 -5.46
C GLY A 74 20.36 -0.70 -6.15
N ASN A 75 21.20 -0.18 -7.06
CA ASN A 75 20.88 0.96 -7.91
C ASN A 75 20.38 0.50 -9.27
N GLY A 76 19.41 1.19 -9.84
CA GLY A 76 18.79 0.75 -11.08
C GLY A 76 17.52 1.50 -11.40
N ARG A 77 16.57 0.80 -12.01
CA ARG A 77 15.28 1.39 -12.40
C ARG A 77 14.20 0.33 -12.53
N CYS A 78 12.97 0.71 -12.21
CA CYS A 78 11.74 -0.02 -12.54
C CYS A 78 10.93 0.69 -13.63
N LEU A 79 10.16 -0.07 -14.41
CA LEU A 79 9.22 0.49 -15.38
C LEU A 79 8.04 1.19 -14.69
N THR A 80 7.50 0.58 -13.63
CA THR A 80 6.42 1.14 -12.82
C THR A 80 6.75 1.09 -11.33
N GLY A 81 6.31 2.09 -10.57
CA GLY A 81 6.54 2.18 -9.13
C GLY A 81 7.98 2.46 -8.70
N ASP A 82 8.85 2.95 -9.59
CA ASP A 82 10.26 3.20 -9.27
C ASP A 82 10.43 4.22 -8.13
N CYS A 83 11.27 3.91 -7.15
CA CYS A 83 11.49 4.76 -5.98
C CYS A 83 12.89 5.39 -6.01
N ASN A 84 13.10 6.28 -6.99
CA ASN A 84 14.36 6.98 -7.24
C ASN A 84 15.53 6.03 -7.56
N GLY A 85 15.25 4.98 -8.33
CA GLY A 85 16.26 4.04 -8.82
C GLY A 85 16.91 3.19 -7.74
N LYS A 86 16.24 2.98 -6.59
CA LYS A 86 16.76 2.17 -5.48
C LYS A 86 15.96 0.89 -5.29
N LEU A 87 16.64 -0.22 -5.02
CA LEU A 87 16.00 -1.47 -4.60
C LEU A 87 15.32 -1.28 -3.23
N GLN A 88 16.02 -0.65 -2.29
CA GLN A 88 15.52 -0.28 -0.97
C GLN A 88 14.87 1.10 -1.01
N CYS A 89 13.55 1.15 -1.11
CA CYS A 89 12.83 2.42 -1.21
C CYS A 89 12.92 3.24 0.07
N GLN A 90 13.27 4.53 -0.09
CA GLN A 90 13.26 5.56 0.95
C GLN A 90 12.33 6.73 0.60
N SER A 91 11.59 6.59 -0.49
CA SER A 91 10.66 7.58 -1.03
C SER A 91 9.47 6.87 -1.66
N ASN A 92 8.40 7.60 -1.93
CA ASN A 92 7.29 7.11 -2.73
C ASN A 92 7.78 6.62 -4.11
N GLY A 93 7.07 5.65 -4.69
CA GLY A 93 7.29 5.22 -6.06
C GLY A 93 6.71 6.20 -7.08
N SER A 94 7.16 6.13 -8.33
CA SER A 94 6.61 6.88 -9.46
C SER A 94 5.34 6.20 -9.99
N PRO A 95 4.24 6.95 -10.23
CA PRO A 95 3.06 6.42 -10.93
C PRO A 95 3.39 5.79 -12.30
N PRO A 96 2.62 4.78 -12.75
CA PRO A 96 1.47 4.21 -12.07
C PRO A 96 1.87 3.17 -11.02
N GLN A 97 1.20 3.17 -9.87
CA GLN A 97 1.37 2.16 -8.82
C GLN A 97 0.07 1.94 -8.06
N THR A 98 -0.34 0.67 -7.97
CA THR A 98 -1.44 0.25 -7.10
C THR A 98 -0.93 0.22 -5.66
N LEU A 99 -1.52 1.02 -4.76
CA LEU A 99 -1.06 1.12 -3.38
C LEU A 99 -1.95 0.34 -2.42
N ALA A 100 -1.36 -0.44 -1.53
CA ALA A 100 -1.94 -0.74 -0.23
C ALA A 100 -1.46 0.33 0.76
N GLU A 101 -2.38 1.10 1.30
CA GLU A 101 -2.10 2.11 2.32
C GLU A 101 -2.65 1.68 3.66
N TYR A 102 -1.90 1.99 4.70
CA TYR A 102 -2.20 1.65 6.07
C TYR A 102 -1.78 2.79 6.98
N GLY A 103 -2.45 2.97 8.10
CA GLY A 103 -1.94 3.84 9.15
C GLY A 103 -2.42 3.45 10.53
N LEU A 104 -1.60 3.83 11.49
CA LEU A 104 -1.75 3.49 12.90
C LEU A 104 -2.16 4.70 13.69
N ASN A 105 -3.06 4.47 14.65
CA ASN A 105 -3.34 5.41 15.73
C ASN A 105 -3.94 6.75 15.26
N ASP A 106 -4.55 6.79 14.07
CA ASP A 106 -5.04 8.04 13.50
C ASP A 106 -6.45 8.40 14.01
N PHE A 107 -7.24 7.41 14.45
CA PHE A 107 -8.60 7.62 14.98
C PHE A 107 -9.01 6.53 15.99
N ALA A 108 -9.28 6.92 17.25
CA ALA A 108 -9.97 6.08 18.25
C ALA A 108 -9.38 4.66 18.48
N LEU A 109 -8.04 4.52 18.52
CA LEU A 109 -7.35 3.24 18.74
C LEU A 109 -7.63 2.16 17.67
N GLN A 110 -7.88 2.59 16.43
CA GLN A 110 -8.06 1.70 15.28
C GLN A 110 -6.95 1.88 14.25
N ASP A 111 -6.65 0.79 13.56
CA ASP A 111 -5.88 0.79 12.34
C ASP A 111 -6.79 1.21 11.19
N PHE A 112 -6.31 2.04 10.25
CA PHE A 112 -6.97 2.19 8.95
C PHE A 112 -6.19 1.48 7.86
N TYR A 113 -6.91 0.97 6.87
CA TYR A 113 -6.33 0.34 5.69
C TYR A 113 -7.20 0.56 4.46
N LYS A 114 -6.55 0.66 3.30
CA LYS A 114 -7.22 0.85 2.01
C LYS A 114 -6.34 0.42 0.83
N ILE A 115 -6.98 0.18 -0.30
CA ILE A 115 -6.30 0.15 -1.60
C ILE A 115 -6.53 1.50 -2.28
N SER A 116 -5.47 2.16 -2.73
CA SER A 116 -5.53 3.45 -3.41
C SER A 116 -5.05 3.35 -4.86
N LEU A 117 -5.80 3.97 -5.75
CA LEU A 117 -5.52 4.13 -7.18
C LEU A 117 -5.29 5.61 -7.54
N MET A 118 -5.01 6.47 -6.55
CA MET A 118 -4.68 7.89 -6.74
C MET A 118 -3.40 8.08 -7.54
N GLU A 119 -2.46 7.16 -7.40
CA GLU A 119 -1.23 7.07 -8.15
C GLU A 119 -1.32 6.07 -9.31
N GLY A 120 -2.54 5.70 -9.73
CA GLY A 120 -2.79 4.79 -10.85
C GLY A 120 -2.81 3.31 -10.45
N PHE A 121 -2.72 2.46 -11.46
CA PHE A 121 -2.75 1.01 -11.34
C PHE A 121 -1.64 0.38 -12.19
N ASN A 122 -0.94 -0.59 -11.65
CA ASN A 122 0.04 -1.39 -12.40
C ASN A 122 -0.18 -2.89 -12.19
N VAL A 123 -0.30 -3.33 -10.92
CA VAL A 123 -0.45 -4.74 -10.54
C VAL A 123 -1.72 -4.91 -9.70
N PRO A 124 -2.53 -5.95 -9.94
CA PRO A 124 -3.66 -6.28 -9.07
C PRO A 124 -3.20 -6.55 -7.63
N ILE A 125 -3.99 -6.12 -6.65
CA ILE A 125 -3.62 -6.25 -5.23
C ILE A 125 -4.83 -6.63 -4.38
N MET A 126 -4.60 -7.40 -3.32
CA MET A 126 -5.55 -7.61 -2.24
C MET A 126 -4.86 -7.46 -0.89
N MET A 127 -5.48 -6.71 0.01
CA MET A 127 -5.09 -6.55 1.39
C MET A 127 -6.15 -7.15 2.30
N THR A 128 -5.77 -8.13 3.10
CA THR A 128 -6.67 -8.90 3.96
C THR A 128 -6.16 -8.89 5.40
N PRO A 129 -6.92 -8.36 6.37
CA PRO A 129 -6.61 -8.50 7.78
C PRO A 129 -6.65 -9.97 8.21
N THR A 130 -5.72 -10.38 9.08
CA THR A 130 -5.54 -11.80 9.47
C THR A 130 -5.57 -12.05 10.98
N SER A 131 -5.78 -11.02 11.81
CA SER A 131 -5.83 -11.16 13.27
C SER A 131 -6.84 -10.19 13.91
N ASN A 132 -6.91 -10.20 15.24
CA ASN A 132 -7.73 -9.31 16.08
C ASN A 132 -9.21 -9.23 15.69
N GLY A 133 -9.77 -10.34 15.19
CA GLY A 133 -11.18 -10.42 14.80
C GLY A 133 -11.54 -9.67 13.51
N CYS A 134 -10.60 -8.96 12.88
CA CYS A 134 -10.81 -8.28 11.61
C CYS A 134 -10.57 -9.23 10.44
N ARG A 135 -11.46 -9.21 9.43
CA ARG A 135 -11.41 -10.17 8.31
C ARG A 135 -11.80 -9.60 6.95
N ARG A 136 -12.24 -8.34 6.85
CA ARG A 136 -12.76 -7.79 5.60
C ARG A 136 -11.61 -7.60 4.59
N PRO A 137 -11.57 -8.34 3.46
CA PRO A 137 -10.58 -8.09 2.43
C PRO A 137 -10.94 -6.83 1.65
N VAL A 138 -9.93 -6.11 1.17
CA VAL A 138 -10.05 -4.93 0.30
C VAL A 138 -9.07 -5.13 -0.85
N GLY A 139 -9.54 -4.99 -2.08
CA GLY A 139 -8.72 -5.34 -3.23
C GLY A 139 -9.12 -4.64 -4.52
N CYS A 140 -8.20 -4.71 -5.47
CA CYS A 140 -8.39 -4.29 -6.85
C CYS A 140 -7.85 -5.41 -7.75
N SER A 141 -8.73 -6.35 -8.07
CA SER A 141 -8.40 -7.57 -8.85
C SER A 141 -9.31 -7.81 -10.05
N ALA A 142 -10.29 -6.92 -10.31
CA ALA A 142 -11.27 -7.15 -11.36
C ALA A 142 -10.74 -6.79 -12.76
N GLY A 143 -10.74 -7.79 -13.63
CA GLY A 143 -10.51 -7.65 -15.06
C GLY A 143 -9.11 -7.17 -15.45
N ASP A 144 -8.92 -6.97 -16.75
CA ASP A 144 -7.68 -6.42 -17.30
C ASP A 144 -7.72 -4.89 -17.29
N MET A 145 -7.45 -4.27 -16.14
CA MET A 145 -7.44 -2.80 -16.02
C MET A 145 -6.37 -2.16 -16.91
N ASN A 146 -5.22 -2.81 -17.09
CA ASN A 146 -4.14 -2.30 -17.92
C ASN A 146 -4.52 -2.32 -19.41
N GLY A 147 -5.09 -3.42 -19.90
CA GLY A 147 -5.56 -3.53 -21.27
C GLY A 147 -6.75 -2.61 -21.56
N GLN A 148 -7.68 -2.49 -20.62
CA GLN A 148 -8.88 -1.64 -20.74
C GLN A 148 -8.64 -0.17 -20.40
N CYS A 149 -7.41 0.21 -20.03
CA CYS A 149 -7.09 1.58 -19.63
C CYS A 149 -7.49 2.58 -20.73
N PRO A 150 -8.22 3.68 -20.40
CA PRO A 150 -8.52 4.73 -21.35
C PRO A 150 -7.25 5.23 -22.03
N ALA A 151 -7.32 5.51 -23.33
CA ALA A 151 -6.13 5.85 -24.12
C ALA A 151 -5.34 7.05 -23.53
N GLN A 152 -6.04 8.01 -22.94
CA GLN A 152 -5.45 9.19 -22.31
C GLN A 152 -4.68 8.90 -21.01
N LEU A 153 -4.97 7.75 -20.36
CA LEU A 153 -4.38 7.35 -19.08
C LEU A 153 -3.35 6.24 -19.23
N ARG A 154 -3.30 5.60 -20.40
CA ARG A 154 -2.44 4.44 -20.66
C ARG A 154 -0.98 4.86 -20.67
N THR A 155 -0.15 4.03 -20.04
CA THR A 155 1.31 4.15 -20.07
C THR A 155 1.93 2.76 -20.12
N ALA A 156 3.25 2.68 -20.29
CA ALA A 156 3.96 1.41 -20.29
C ALA A 156 3.78 0.71 -18.93
N GLY A 157 3.23 -0.51 -18.95
CA GLY A 157 3.06 -1.35 -17.75
C GLY A 157 1.97 -0.93 -16.77
N GLY A 158 1.10 0.03 -17.12
CA GLY A 158 0.04 0.46 -16.21
C GLY A 158 -0.98 1.45 -16.77
N CYS A 159 -1.84 1.93 -15.87
CA CYS A 159 -2.87 2.93 -16.12
C CYS A 159 -2.76 4.05 -15.09
N ASN A 160 -2.44 5.26 -15.53
CA ASN A 160 -2.32 6.41 -14.63
C ASN A 160 -3.67 6.89 -14.11
N ASN A 161 -3.68 7.47 -12.91
CA ASN A 161 -4.83 8.26 -12.46
C ASN A 161 -4.93 9.57 -13.28
N PRO A 162 -6.12 10.10 -13.55
CA PRO A 162 -6.26 11.39 -14.23
C PRO A 162 -5.56 12.55 -13.52
N CYS A 163 -5.45 12.57 -12.20
CA CYS A 163 -4.69 13.61 -11.50
C CYS A 163 -3.22 13.60 -11.92
N THR A 164 -2.60 12.42 -12.03
CA THR A 164 -1.22 12.25 -12.48
C THR A 164 -1.00 12.82 -13.89
N VAL A 165 -1.96 12.61 -14.79
CA VAL A 165 -1.84 13.00 -16.20
C VAL A 165 -2.16 14.47 -16.41
N PHE A 166 -3.31 14.93 -15.91
CA PHE A 166 -3.87 16.23 -16.27
C PHE A 166 -3.52 17.34 -15.28
N LYS A 167 -3.23 17.00 -14.01
CA LYS A 167 -2.85 17.96 -12.95
C LYS A 167 -3.83 19.12 -12.77
N THR A 168 -5.10 18.94 -13.11
CA THR A 168 -6.14 19.97 -12.97
C THR A 168 -6.82 19.86 -11.61
N ALA A 169 -7.41 20.97 -11.16
CA ALA A 169 -8.17 21.00 -9.91
C ALA A 169 -9.34 20.01 -9.89
N SER A 170 -9.99 19.74 -11.03
CA SER A 170 -11.09 18.78 -11.08
C SER A 170 -10.66 17.34 -10.83
N PHE A 171 -9.42 16.97 -11.19
CA PHE A 171 -8.90 15.62 -10.98
C PHE A 171 -8.08 15.47 -9.70
N CYS A 172 -7.36 16.53 -9.31
CA CYS A 172 -6.48 16.53 -8.15
C CYS A 172 -7.09 17.18 -6.90
N CYS A 173 -8.27 17.78 -7.01
CA CYS A 173 -8.98 18.44 -5.93
C CYS A 173 -8.17 19.56 -5.26
N THR A 174 -7.42 20.33 -6.05
CA THR A 174 -6.51 21.39 -5.55
C THR A 174 -7.17 22.76 -5.38
N SER A 175 -8.44 22.93 -5.78
CA SER A 175 -9.18 24.18 -5.54
C SER A 175 -10.67 23.92 -5.27
N GLY A 176 -11.19 24.53 -4.20
CA GLY A 176 -12.61 24.49 -3.82
C GLY A 176 -12.95 23.40 -2.79
N PRO A 177 -14.08 23.52 -2.08
CA PRO A 177 -14.43 22.64 -0.96
C PRO A 177 -14.93 21.25 -1.39
N THR A 178 -15.20 21.02 -2.67
CA THR A 178 -15.74 19.74 -3.17
C THR A 178 -15.17 19.35 -4.52
N CYS A 179 -14.71 18.10 -4.64
CA CYS A 179 -14.43 17.46 -5.90
C CYS A 179 -15.23 16.16 -6.00
N GLY A 180 -15.90 15.97 -7.14
CA GLY A 180 -16.78 14.83 -7.37
C GLY A 180 -16.15 13.76 -8.25
N PRO A 181 -16.80 12.59 -8.39
CA PRO A 181 -16.38 11.57 -9.32
C PRO A 181 -16.41 12.08 -10.77
N THR A 182 -15.36 11.78 -11.52
CA THR A 182 -15.24 12.07 -12.95
C THR A 182 -15.48 10.80 -13.76
N ASN A 183 -15.67 10.90 -15.08
CA ASN A 183 -15.76 9.71 -15.94
C ASN A 183 -14.52 8.81 -15.82
N MET A 184 -13.35 9.40 -15.56
CA MET A 184 -12.09 8.68 -15.41
C MET A 184 -11.94 8.05 -14.02
N SER A 185 -12.37 8.69 -12.93
CA SER A 185 -12.36 8.01 -11.62
C SER A 185 -13.41 6.90 -11.55
N ARG A 186 -14.58 7.08 -12.20
CA ARG A 186 -15.60 6.02 -12.35
C ARG A 186 -15.08 4.79 -13.11
N PHE A 187 -14.16 4.96 -14.07
CA PHE A 187 -13.52 3.83 -14.75
C PHE A 187 -12.80 2.91 -13.76
N PHE A 188 -12.03 3.49 -12.84
CA PHE A 188 -11.34 2.76 -11.77
C PHE A 188 -12.34 2.18 -10.77
N LYS A 189 -13.30 2.99 -10.30
CA LYS A 189 -14.26 2.61 -9.25
C LYS A 189 -15.18 1.46 -9.68
N ALA A 190 -15.59 1.43 -10.95
CA ALA A 190 -16.42 0.36 -11.50
C ALA A 190 -15.71 -1.01 -11.48
N ARG A 191 -14.37 -1.03 -11.54
CA ARG A 191 -13.55 -2.25 -11.49
C ARG A 191 -13.12 -2.56 -10.05
N CYS A 192 -12.82 -1.55 -9.27
CA CYS A 192 -12.30 -1.70 -7.91
C CYS A 192 -13.19 -0.91 -6.95
N ARG A 193 -14.33 -1.51 -6.59
CA ARG A 193 -15.40 -0.87 -5.81
C ARG A 193 -14.94 -0.40 -4.44
N ASP A 194 -14.07 -1.16 -3.78
CA ASP A 194 -13.54 -0.83 -2.45
C ASP A 194 -12.28 0.05 -2.51
N ALA A 195 -11.75 0.37 -3.70
CA ALA A 195 -10.53 1.17 -3.84
C ALA A 195 -10.83 2.67 -3.84
N PHE A 196 -9.89 3.46 -3.32
CA PHE A 196 -9.90 4.91 -3.31
C PHE A 196 -9.42 5.45 -4.68
N THR A 197 -10.27 6.18 -5.39
CA THR A 197 -10.05 6.54 -6.81
C THR A 197 -9.99 8.04 -7.11
N PHE A 198 -10.41 8.87 -6.15
CA PHE A 198 -10.29 10.33 -6.18
C PHE A 198 -10.24 10.88 -4.73
N PRO A 199 -9.72 12.10 -4.47
CA PRO A 199 -9.45 12.61 -3.12
C PRO A 199 -10.61 12.67 -2.11
N MET A 200 -11.86 12.60 -2.56
CA MET A 200 -13.05 12.61 -1.69
C MET A 200 -13.90 11.33 -1.84
N ASP A 201 -13.25 10.19 -2.12
CA ASP A 201 -13.90 8.88 -2.35
C ASP A 201 -14.25 8.10 -1.06
N ASP A 202 -14.19 8.77 0.09
CA ASP A 202 -14.71 8.27 1.36
C ASP A 202 -16.23 8.51 1.46
N PRO A 203 -16.97 7.67 2.20
CA PRO A 203 -16.49 6.67 3.17
C PRO A 203 -16.36 5.24 2.61
N THR A 204 -16.49 5.03 1.30
CA THR A 204 -16.57 3.68 0.72
C THR A 204 -15.22 2.98 0.54
N SER A 205 -14.13 3.66 0.88
CA SER A 205 -12.78 3.29 0.43
C SER A 205 -11.76 3.20 1.57
N THR A 206 -12.14 3.60 2.79
CA THR A 206 -11.30 3.50 3.99
C THR A 206 -11.96 2.54 4.97
N PHE A 207 -11.18 1.57 5.43
CA PHE A 207 -11.63 0.51 6.33
C PHE A 207 -10.83 0.54 7.61
N THR A 208 -11.44 0.05 8.70
CA THR A 208 -10.78 0.02 10.00
C THR A 208 -10.73 -1.39 10.58
N CYS A 209 -9.71 -1.64 11.40
CA CYS A 209 -9.58 -2.84 12.22
C CYS A 209 -9.12 -2.45 13.63
N PRO A 210 -9.30 -3.31 14.65
CA PRO A 210 -8.70 -3.10 15.96
C PRO A 210 -7.18 -2.93 15.84
N MET A 211 -6.61 -2.09 16.69
CA MET A 211 -5.16 -1.87 16.71
C MET A 211 -4.38 -3.18 16.85
N GLY A 212 -3.21 -3.24 16.22
CA GLY A 212 -2.34 -4.41 16.32
C GLY A 212 -2.62 -5.49 15.28
N THR A 213 -3.45 -5.19 14.28
CA THR A 213 -3.91 -6.19 13.32
C THR A 213 -2.77 -6.54 12.35
N ASN A 214 -2.65 -7.82 12.01
CA ASN A 214 -1.75 -8.33 10.99
C ASN A 214 -2.45 -8.35 9.64
N TYR A 215 -1.70 -8.23 8.55
CA TYR A 215 -2.25 -8.15 7.20
C TYR A 215 -1.50 -9.06 6.23
N ASN A 216 -2.26 -9.71 5.35
CA ASN A 216 -1.74 -10.32 4.14
C ASN A 216 -1.93 -9.35 2.98
N ILE A 217 -0.88 -9.13 2.19
CA ILE A 217 -0.92 -8.36 0.95
C ILE A 217 -0.51 -9.30 -0.18
N VAL A 218 -1.39 -9.47 -1.17
CA VAL A 218 -1.17 -10.39 -2.29
C VAL A 218 -1.19 -9.61 -3.58
N PHE A 219 -0.09 -9.67 -4.33
CA PHE A 219 -0.04 -9.19 -5.71
C PHE A 219 -0.56 -10.29 -6.65
N CYS A 220 -1.44 -9.92 -7.59
CA CYS A 220 -2.20 -10.86 -8.43
C CYS A 220 -2.97 -11.90 -7.59
N PRO A 221 -3.90 -11.47 -6.72
CA PRO A 221 -4.66 -12.34 -5.83
C PRO A 221 -5.54 -13.33 -6.59
#